data_AF-A0A255EFD0-F1
#
_entry.id   AF-A0A255EFD0-F1
#
_cell.length_a   1.000
_cell.length_b   1.000
_cell.length_c   1.000
_cell.angle_alpha   90.00
_cell.angle_beta   90.00
_cell.angle_gamma   90.00
#
_symmetry.space_group_name_H-M   'P 1'
#
loop_
_entity.id
_entity.type
_entity.pdbx_description
1 polymer ?
#
loop_
_entity_poly.entity_id
_entity_poly.type
_entity_poly.pdbx_seq_one_letter_code
_entity_poly.pdbx_strand_id
1 'polypeptide(L)'
;MISRRAAVIGLASGAAIALSGCRVGAADITMAVGEAARAVPGVSSAGFSQALSITFRTELNGSISLATEDRAAGVGIFDEAMRAVITTIHSELPDESGKALLIGGITGGIERRANPLTLLDLLPEQSGTTDVSGVTAGSLYARYGIQ
;
A
#
# COMPACT_ATOMS: atom_id res chain seq x y z
N MET A 1 -41.87 -35.56 -3.32
CA MET A 1 -41.49 -34.82 -2.09
C MET A 1 -40.32 -35.55 -1.46
N ILE A 2 -39.11 -34.98 -1.47
CA ILE A 2 -38.02 -35.25 -0.54
C ILE A 2 -37.01 -34.11 -0.69
N SER A 3 -36.68 -33.54 0.47
CA SER A 3 -35.91 -32.34 0.72
C SER A 3 -34.42 -32.54 0.44
N ARG A 4 -33.78 -31.55 -0.20
CA ARG A 4 -32.34 -31.31 -0.07
C ARG A 4 -32.07 -29.81 -0.02
N ARG A 5 -32.38 -29.20 1.14
CA ARG A 5 -31.67 -28.02 1.60
C ARG A 5 -30.42 -28.51 2.33
N ALA A 6 -29.26 -28.31 1.73
CA ALA A 6 -27.98 -28.41 2.43
C ALA A 6 -27.35 -27.02 2.42
N ALA A 7 -27.26 -26.46 3.62
CA ALA A 7 -26.53 -25.24 3.90
C ALA A 7 -25.02 -25.49 3.73
N VAL A 8 -24.33 -24.58 3.07
CA VAL A 8 -22.90 -24.34 3.30
C VAL A 8 -22.75 -22.83 3.52
N ILE A 9 -22.89 -22.44 4.78
CA ILE A 9 -22.25 -21.25 5.34
C ILE A 9 -20.87 -21.73 5.76
N GLY A 10 -19.81 -21.11 5.26
CA GLY A 10 -18.44 -21.44 5.63
C GLY A 10 -17.46 -20.37 5.15
N LEU A 11 -17.21 -19.39 6.02
CA LEU A 11 -16.05 -18.51 5.99
C LEU A 11 -14.75 -19.33 6.00
N ALA A 12 -13.78 -18.99 5.15
CA ALA A 12 -12.35 -19.14 5.40
C ALA A 12 -11.59 -18.45 4.25
N SER A 13 -11.08 -17.23 4.41
CA SER A 13 -9.82 -16.84 5.05
C SER A 13 -8.57 -17.37 4.34
N GLY A 14 -7.71 -16.43 3.91
CA GLY A 14 -6.28 -16.65 3.71
C GLY A 14 -5.90 -17.22 2.34
N ALA A 15 -5.86 -16.36 1.33
CA ALA A 15 -5.04 -16.65 0.16
C ALA A 15 -3.57 -16.29 0.49
N ALA A 16 -2.75 -17.34 0.50
CA ALA A 16 -1.30 -17.38 0.36
C ALA A 16 -0.42 -16.80 1.49
N ILE A 17 -0.26 -17.60 2.55
CA ILE A 17 1.03 -17.68 3.25
C ILE A 17 1.91 -18.62 2.41
N ALA A 18 2.79 -18.08 1.58
CA ALA A 18 3.87 -18.86 0.97
C ALA A 18 4.96 -17.95 0.43
N LEU A 19 5.80 -17.38 1.30
CA LEU A 19 7.19 -17.00 0.98
C LEU A 19 8.03 -17.05 2.26
N SER A 20 8.13 -18.26 2.85
CA SER A 20 9.11 -18.52 3.90
C SER A 20 10.52 -18.50 3.31
N GLY A 21 11.30 -17.47 3.65
CA GLY A 21 12.72 -17.67 3.95
C GLY A 21 13.77 -17.32 2.90
N CYS A 22 13.44 -16.63 1.80
CA CYS A 22 14.45 -15.96 0.99
C CYS A 22 14.44 -14.48 1.34
N ARG A 23 15.58 -13.92 1.75
CA ARG A 23 15.76 -12.47 1.91
C ARG A 23 15.31 -11.80 0.61
N VAL A 24 14.12 -11.20 0.65
CA VAL A 24 13.53 -10.46 -0.45
C VAL A 24 14.49 -9.34 -0.80
N GLY A 25 15.05 -9.37 -2.01
CA GLY A 25 15.92 -8.31 -2.49
C GLY A 25 15.13 -7.03 -2.73
N ALA A 26 15.83 -5.90 -2.82
CA ALA A 26 15.24 -4.58 -3.15
C ALA A 26 14.31 -4.61 -4.39
N ALA A 27 14.64 -5.43 -5.40
CA ALA A 27 13.81 -5.60 -6.59
C ALA A 27 12.52 -6.39 -6.31
N ASP A 28 12.59 -7.44 -5.48
CA ASP A 28 11.46 -8.31 -5.17
C ASP A 28 10.37 -7.57 -4.39
N ILE A 29 10.76 -6.69 -3.46
CA ILE A 29 9.79 -5.90 -2.69
C ILE A 29 9.05 -4.87 -3.55
N THR A 30 9.70 -4.23 -4.55
CA THR A 30 8.99 -3.29 -5.47
C THR A 30 7.93 -3.98 -6.32
N MET A 31 8.19 -5.25 -6.69
CA MET A 31 7.23 -6.07 -7.42
C MET A 31 6.08 -6.50 -6.50
N ALA A 32 6.39 -6.99 -5.30
CA ALA A 32 5.41 -7.43 -4.32
C ALA A 32 4.42 -6.31 -3.93
N VAL A 33 4.93 -5.12 -3.59
CA VAL A 33 4.07 -3.96 -3.27
C VAL A 33 3.27 -3.48 -4.49
N GLY A 34 3.84 -3.60 -5.69
CA GLY A 34 3.16 -3.32 -6.95
C GLY A 34 1.97 -4.24 -7.21
N GLU A 35 2.15 -5.54 -7.00
CA GLU A 35 1.11 -6.54 -7.15
C GLU A 35 0.02 -6.36 -6.08
N ALA A 36 0.40 -6.14 -4.83
CA ALA A 36 -0.52 -5.88 -3.73
C ALA A 36 -1.39 -4.63 -3.97
N ALA A 37 -0.79 -3.54 -4.45
CA ALA A 37 -1.53 -2.32 -4.79
C ALA A 37 -2.52 -2.55 -5.96
N ARG A 38 -2.12 -3.30 -6.99
CA ARG A 38 -2.98 -3.62 -8.14
C ARG A 38 -4.13 -4.57 -7.79
N ALA A 39 -3.97 -5.38 -6.75
CA ALA A 39 -5.04 -6.25 -6.28
C ALA A 39 -6.19 -5.46 -5.61
N VAL A 40 -5.99 -4.18 -5.28
CA VAL A 40 -7.04 -3.34 -4.68
C VAL A 40 -8.08 -2.93 -5.73
N PRO A 41 -9.38 -3.18 -5.47
CA PRO A 41 -10.45 -2.74 -6.35
C PRO A 41 -10.42 -1.23 -6.59
N GLY A 42 -10.42 -0.82 -7.86
CA GLY A 42 -10.37 0.59 -8.26
C GLY A 42 -8.96 1.10 -8.58
N VAL A 43 -7.91 0.27 -8.48
CA VAL A 43 -6.57 0.60 -8.99
C VAL A 43 -6.45 0.13 -10.45
N SER A 44 -6.14 1.05 -11.36
CA SER A 44 -5.89 0.76 -12.78
C SER A 44 -4.48 0.24 -13.03
N SER A 45 -3.50 0.85 -12.36
CA SER A 45 -2.09 0.46 -12.47
C SER A 45 -1.33 0.95 -11.25
N ALA A 46 -0.28 0.24 -10.86
CA ALA A 46 0.66 0.69 -9.84
C ALA A 46 2.09 0.42 -10.28
N GLY A 47 2.98 1.39 -10.09
CA GLY A 47 4.40 1.28 -10.40
C GLY A 47 5.23 1.82 -9.26
N PHE A 48 6.24 1.05 -8.85
CA PHE A 48 7.11 1.38 -7.73
C PHE A 48 8.58 1.23 -8.13
N SER A 49 9.43 2.05 -7.52
CA SER A 49 10.88 1.95 -7.61
C SER A 49 11.48 2.26 -6.25
N GLN A 50 12.60 1.61 -5.97
CA GLN A 50 13.43 2.00 -4.84
C GLN A 50 14.50 3.00 -5.25
N ALA A 51 14.83 3.89 -4.33
CA ALA A 51 15.93 4.83 -4.44
C ALA A 51 16.63 4.98 -3.09
N LEU A 52 17.83 5.55 -3.11
CA LEU A 52 18.48 6.06 -1.90
C LEU A 52 18.17 7.55 -1.80
N SER A 53 17.69 7.96 -0.64
CA SER A 53 17.46 9.37 -0.32
C SER A 53 18.78 10.14 -0.26
N ILE A 54 18.69 11.46 -0.26
CA ILE A 54 19.82 12.37 -0.01
C ILE A 54 20.44 12.17 1.40
N THR A 55 19.73 11.50 2.31
CA THR A 55 20.17 11.16 3.66
C THR A 55 20.59 9.68 3.78
N PHE A 56 20.86 9.00 2.66
CA PHE A 56 21.26 7.59 2.59
C PHE A 56 20.27 6.62 3.22
N ARG A 57 18.98 6.96 3.20
CA ARG A 57 17.89 6.06 3.61
C ARG A 57 17.25 5.43 2.39
N THR A 58 16.81 4.18 2.49
CA THR A 58 16.07 3.54 1.41
C THR A 58 14.68 4.18 1.31
N GLU A 59 14.29 4.54 0.09
CA GLU A 59 12.98 5.11 -0.24
C GLU A 59 12.27 4.20 -1.23
N LEU A 60 10.97 4.04 -1.03
CA LEU A 60 10.04 3.46 -1.98
C LEU A 60 9.20 4.58 -2.57
N ASN A 61 9.43 4.86 -3.84
CA ASN A 61 8.70 5.85 -4.62
C ASN A 61 7.74 5.15 -5.57
N GLY A 62 6.60 5.76 -5.87
CA GLY A 62 5.65 5.14 -6.78
C GLY A 62 4.43 5.96 -7.11
N SER A 63 3.72 5.49 -8.12
CA SER A 63 2.44 6.04 -8.53
C SER A 63 1.39 4.93 -8.64
N ILE A 64 0.22 5.19 -8.08
CA ILE A 64 -0.95 4.33 -8.10
C ILE A 64 -2.03 5.05 -8.91
N SER A 65 -2.30 4.61 -10.12
CA SER A 65 -3.37 5.14 -10.96
C SER A 65 -4.71 4.54 -10.56
N LEU A 66 -5.72 5.39 -10.38
CA LEU A 66 -7.03 5.03 -9.84
C LEU A 66 -8.09 5.14 -10.95
N ALA A 67 -8.95 4.13 -11.05
CA ALA A 67 -10.07 4.03 -11.98
C ALA A 67 -11.29 4.85 -11.52
N THR A 68 -11.07 6.12 -11.16
CA THR A 68 -12.13 7.04 -10.71
C THR A 68 -11.79 8.46 -11.15
N GLU A 69 -12.82 9.29 -11.28
CA GLU A 69 -12.71 10.74 -11.49
C GLU A 69 -13.09 11.53 -10.22
N ASP A 70 -13.75 10.87 -9.26
CA ASP A 70 -14.16 11.45 -7.99
C ASP A 70 -13.01 11.42 -6.97
N ARG A 71 -12.73 12.57 -6.36
CA ARG A 71 -11.60 12.72 -5.43
C ARG A 71 -11.86 12.01 -4.10
N ALA A 72 -13.07 12.03 -3.58
CA ALA A 72 -13.38 11.40 -2.30
C ALA A 72 -13.28 9.87 -2.41
N ALA A 73 -13.82 9.30 -3.49
CA ALA A 73 -13.65 7.90 -3.84
C ALA A 73 -12.17 7.56 -4.08
N GLY A 74 -11.44 8.43 -4.79
CA GLY A 74 -10.00 8.27 -5.02
C GLY A 74 -9.19 8.20 -3.73
N VAL A 75 -9.50 9.04 -2.74
CA VAL A 75 -8.85 8.98 -1.41
C VAL A 75 -9.12 7.65 -0.73
N GLY A 76 -10.34 7.12 -0.80
CA GLY A 76 -10.68 5.82 -0.22
C GLY A 76 -9.92 4.67 -0.89
N ILE A 77 -9.86 4.64 -2.23
CA ILE A 77 -9.11 3.62 -2.97
C ILE A 77 -7.61 3.74 -2.68
N PHE A 78 -7.09 4.97 -2.59
CA PHE A 78 -5.70 5.22 -2.28
C PHE A 78 -5.33 4.79 -0.84
N ASP A 79 -6.20 5.02 0.16
CA ASP A 79 -6.00 4.52 1.53
C ASP A 79 -5.92 2.98 1.56
N GLU A 80 -6.82 2.30 0.85
CA GLU A 80 -6.81 0.83 0.77
C GLU A 80 -5.58 0.30 0.03
N ALA A 81 -5.18 0.95 -1.06
CA ALA A 81 -3.94 0.62 -1.78
C ALA A 81 -2.71 0.82 -0.90
N MET A 82 -2.65 1.92 -0.14
CA MET A 82 -1.59 2.15 0.83
C MET A 82 -1.62 1.10 1.94
N ARG A 83 -2.78 0.70 2.46
CA ARG A 83 -2.88 -0.40 3.42
C ARG A 83 -2.26 -1.69 2.88
N ALA A 84 -2.58 -2.06 1.64
CA ALA A 84 -2.01 -3.25 0.99
C ALA A 84 -0.49 -3.15 0.83
N VAL A 85 0.03 -1.99 0.41
CA VAL A 85 1.47 -1.72 0.31
C VAL A 85 2.17 -1.86 1.66
N ILE A 86 1.64 -1.23 2.71
CA ILE A 86 2.25 -1.24 4.04
C ILE A 86 2.20 -2.63 4.68
N THR A 87 1.09 -3.36 4.48
CA THR A 87 0.96 -4.75 4.93
C THR A 87 1.99 -5.64 4.25
N THR A 88 2.20 -5.45 2.95
CA THR A 88 3.21 -6.20 2.18
C THR A 88 4.62 -5.87 2.64
N ILE A 89 4.94 -4.59 2.88
CA ILE A 89 6.24 -4.19 3.44
C ILE A 89 6.49 -4.87 4.78
N HIS A 90 5.49 -4.89 5.66
CA HIS A 90 5.62 -5.53 6.97
C HIS A 90 5.81 -7.06 6.87
N SER A 91 5.10 -7.72 5.94
CA SER A 91 5.23 -9.17 5.69
C SER A 91 6.61 -9.54 5.14
N GLU A 92 7.06 -8.82 4.12
CA GLU A 92 8.26 -9.16 3.36
C GLU A 92 9.55 -8.60 3.99
N LEU A 93 9.44 -7.50 4.74
CA LEU A 93 10.53 -6.84 5.47
C LEU A 93 10.13 -6.64 6.94
N PRO A 94 10.05 -7.71 7.74
CA PRO A 94 9.58 -7.62 9.13
C PRO A 94 10.58 -6.95 10.08
N ASP A 95 11.82 -6.75 9.63
CA ASP A 95 12.88 -6.11 10.40
C ASP A 95 12.84 -4.57 10.35
N GLU A 96 13.78 -3.93 11.06
CA GLU A 96 13.89 -2.47 11.14
C GLU A 96 14.04 -1.80 9.76
N SER A 97 14.52 -2.52 8.73
CA SER A 97 14.62 -1.99 7.38
C SER A 97 13.25 -1.70 6.76
N GLY A 98 12.26 -2.58 7.00
CA GLY A 98 10.89 -2.35 6.54
C GLY A 98 10.24 -1.18 7.27
N LYS A 99 10.44 -1.08 8.59
CA LYS A 99 9.93 0.04 9.39
C LYS A 99 10.53 1.38 8.99
N ALA A 100 11.83 1.41 8.69
CA ALA A 100 12.57 2.62 8.34
C ALA A 100 12.45 3.03 6.87
N LEU A 101 11.83 2.20 6.02
CA LEU A 101 11.63 2.47 4.60
C LEU A 101 10.80 3.74 4.42
N LEU A 102 11.34 4.74 3.71
CA LEU A 102 10.63 5.98 3.42
C LEU A 102 9.61 5.73 2.31
N ILE A 103 8.38 6.20 2.51
CA ILE A 103 7.24 5.98 1.61
C ILE A 103 6.60 7.30 1.17
N GLY A 104 7.20 8.44 1.55
CA GLY A 104 6.70 9.78 1.28
C GLY A 104 6.40 10.09 -0.18
N GLY A 105 7.16 9.47 -1.09
CA GLY A 105 7.02 9.68 -2.53
C GLY A 105 5.99 8.79 -3.23
N ILE A 106 5.15 8.07 -2.48
CA ILE A 106 4.03 7.32 -3.08
C ILE A 106 2.84 8.27 -3.30
N THR A 107 2.33 8.29 -4.53
CA THR A 107 1.23 9.16 -4.95
C THR A 107 0.08 8.39 -5.61
N GLY A 108 -1.14 8.88 -5.46
CA GLY A 108 -2.35 8.36 -6.10
C GLY A 108 -2.78 9.26 -7.26
N GLY A 109 -2.69 8.78 -8.50
CA GLY A 109 -3.15 9.50 -9.68
C GLY A 109 -4.64 9.21 -9.96
N ILE A 110 -5.48 10.24 -9.94
CA ILE A 110 -6.84 10.17 -10.45
C ILE A 110 -6.80 10.46 -11.96
N GLU A 111 -7.38 9.60 -12.79
CA GLU A 111 -7.39 9.83 -14.23
C GLU A 111 -7.93 11.23 -14.57
N ARG A 112 -7.28 11.91 -15.52
CA ARG A 112 -7.61 13.27 -15.99
C ARG A 112 -7.45 14.42 -14.97
N ARG A 113 -7.02 14.18 -13.73
CA ARG A 113 -6.65 15.25 -12.79
C ARG A 113 -5.15 15.52 -12.78
N ALA A 114 -4.78 16.80 -12.73
CA ALA A 114 -3.39 17.23 -12.66
C ALA A 114 -2.78 17.16 -11.26
N ASN A 115 -3.61 17.14 -10.20
CA ASN A 115 -3.14 17.11 -8.83
C ASN A 115 -3.26 15.68 -8.25
N PRO A 116 -2.14 14.97 -8.05
CA PRO A 116 -2.17 13.65 -7.45
C PRO A 116 -2.52 13.70 -5.97
N LEU A 117 -3.11 12.61 -5.47
CA LEU A 117 -3.24 12.33 -4.05
C LEU A 117 -1.87 11.99 -3.48
N THR A 118 -1.66 12.41 -2.24
CA THR A 118 -0.43 12.21 -1.48
C THR A 118 -0.76 11.64 -0.11
N LEU A 119 0.25 11.29 0.68
CA LEU A 119 0.04 10.88 2.06
C LEU A 119 -0.63 11.97 2.93
N LEU A 120 -0.53 13.25 2.55
CA LEU A 120 -1.26 14.33 3.25
C LEU A 120 -2.77 14.18 3.09
N ASP A 121 -3.25 13.71 1.94
CA ASP A 121 -4.67 13.44 1.71
C ASP A 121 -5.19 12.28 2.59
N LEU A 122 -4.29 11.40 3.03
CA LEU A 122 -4.60 10.31 3.95
C LEU A 122 -4.43 10.72 5.42
N LEU A 123 -3.55 11.67 5.72
CA LEU A 123 -3.17 12.08 7.07
C LEU A 123 -3.68 13.49 7.38
N PRO A 124 -5.00 13.70 7.54
CA PRO A 124 -5.56 15.03 7.78
C PRO A 124 -5.10 15.63 9.11
N GLU A 125 -4.71 14.82 10.08
CA GLU A 125 -4.11 15.27 11.35
C GLU A 125 -2.73 15.93 11.15
N GLN A 126 -2.07 15.67 10.01
CA GLN A 126 -0.81 16.31 9.62
C GLN A 126 -1.02 17.49 8.65
N SER A 127 -2.28 17.94 8.47
CA SER A 127 -2.64 19.13 7.68
C SER A 127 -2.00 20.38 8.29
N GLY A 128 -0.80 20.71 7.82
CA GLY A 128 0.04 21.75 8.39
C GLY A 128 1.52 21.52 8.09
N THR A 129 1.91 20.27 7.83
CA THR A 129 3.20 19.96 7.21
C THR A 129 3.06 19.88 5.70
N THR A 130 4.00 20.48 4.99
CA THR A 130 4.09 20.36 3.51
C THR A 130 4.97 19.19 3.10
N ASP A 131 5.66 18.57 4.05
CA ASP A 131 6.68 17.55 3.78
C ASP A 131 6.25 16.16 4.23
N VAL A 132 6.08 15.26 3.25
CA VAL A 132 5.85 13.83 3.47
C VAL A 132 7.12 13.00 3.28
N SER A 133 8.23 13.61 2.88
CA SER A 133 9.48 12.90 2.54
C SER A 133 10.05 12.13 3.73
N GLY A 134 9.75 12.56 4.96
CA GLY A 134 10.15 11.88 6.18
C GLY A 134 9.23 10.73 6.64
N VAL A 135 8.11 10.47 5.95
CA VAL A 135 7.15 9.45 6.36
C VAL A 135 7.71 8.06 6.06
N THR A 136 7.80 7.24 7.11
CA THR A 136 8.27 5.85 7.04
C THR A 136 7.11 4.87 7.04
N ALA A 137 7.31 3.66 6.51
CA ALA A 137 6.29 2.62 6.53
C ALA A 137 5.86 2.27 7.97
N GLY A 138 6.82 2.19 8.90
CA GLY A 138 6.55 1.91 10.31
C GLY A 138 5.65 2.95 10.97
N SER A 139 5.71 4.22 10.55
CA SER A 139 4.83 5.27 11.09
C SER A 139 3.35 5.06 10.75
N LEU A 140 3.03 4.26 9.73
CA LEU A 140 1.67 3.93 9.32
C LEU A 140 1.16 2.59 9.86
N TYR A 141 1.99 1.79 10.54
CA TYR A 141 1.58 0.47 11.04
C TYR A 141 0.39 0.56 12.00
N ALA A 142 0.46 1.48 12.97
CA ALA A 142 -0.61 1.68 13.95
C ALA A 142 -1.94 2.10 13.28
N ARG A 143 -1.88 2.93 12.23
CA ARG A 143 -3.06 3.35 11.46
C ARG A 143 -3.75 2.15 10.80
N TYR A 144 -2.97 1.21 10.30
CA TYR A 144 -3.47 0.03 9.60
C TYR A 144 -3.63 -1.20 10.50
N GLY A 145 -3.44 -1.07 11.82
CA GLY A 145 -3.60 -2.17 12.77
C GLY A 145 -2.52 -3.25 12.68
N ILE A 146 -1.34 -2.91 12.15
CA ILE A 146 -0.19 -3.80 12.01
C ILE A 146 0.67 -3.69 13.28
N GLN A 147 1.07 -4.84 13.86
CA GLN A 147 1.87 -4.94 15.09
C GLN A 147 3.21 -5.63 14.84
#